data_AF-A0A963XID3-F1
#
_entry.id   AF-A0A963XID3-F1
#
_cell.length_a   1.000
_cell.length_b   1.000
_cell.length_c   1.000
_cell.angle_alpha   90.00
_cell.angle_beta   90.00
_cell.angle_gamma   90.00
#
_symmetry.space_group_name_H-M   'P 1'
#
loop_
_entity.id
_entity.type
_entity.pdbx_description
1 polymer ?
#
loop_
_entity_poly.entity_id
_entity_poly.type
_entity_poly.pdbx_seq_one_letter_code
_entity_poly.pdbx_strand_id
1 'polypeptide(L)'
;MTETDGKNPNATGRWKTWALVASLALNLFVAAVVAGAVLRHPRPPHDGEVRDIGFGPYTAALSSEDRTALRDAFLAAAPDFREKRREMRADVTRLAASLRSEPWDAAATEAILARQGADLASRLDLGRRLFIERLSAMTPEARRALAERIEKAATRGFHDGRGPGN
;
A
#
# COMPACT_ATOMS: atom_id res chain seq x y z
N MET A 1 -63.76 -26.17 -25.54
CA MET A 1 -62.65 -26.64 -24.71
C MET A 1 -61.48 -27.00 -25.63
N THR A 2 -60.49 -26.12 -25.76
CA THR A 2 -59.07 -26.48 -25.96
C THR A 2 -58.27 -25.19 -25.86
N GLU A 3 -57.47 -25.17 -24.79
CA GLU A 3 -56.55 -24.13 -24.37
C GLU A 3 -55.31 -24.07 -25.26
N THR A 4 -54.68 -22.92 -25.17
CA THR A 4 -53.40 -22.45 -25.70
C THR A 4 -52.23 -23.43 -25.61
N ASP A 5 -51.25 -23.29 -26.52
CA ASP A 5 -49.93 -22.89 -26.03
C ASP A 5 -49.11 -22.13 -27.10
N GLY A 6 -48.67 -20.93 -26.70
CA GLY A 6 -47.92 -19.99 -27.51
C GLY A 6 -46.43 -20.21 -27.33
N LYS A 7 -45.79 -20.83 -28.33
CA LYS A 7 -44.34 -20.92 -28.41
C LYS A 7 -43.77 -19.56 -28.81
N ASN A 8 -43.11 -18.86 -27.89
CA ASN A 8 -42.30 -17.68 -28.19
C ASN A 8 -40.84 -18.10 -28.44
N PRO A 9 -40.39 -18.25 -29.69
CA PRO A 9 -38.96 -18.32 -29.99
C PRO A 9 -38.35 -16.91 -29.82
N ASN A 10 -37.07 -16.82 -29.48
CA ASN A 10 -36.21 -15.60 -29.46
C ASN A 10 -35.79 -15.04 -28.09
N ALA A 11 -35.85 -15.81 -27.01
CA ALA A 11 -35.22 -15.41 -25.74
C ALA A 11 -33.71 -15.72 -25.65
N THR A 12 -33.12 -16.46 -26.59
CA THR A 12 -31.77 -17.03 -26.45
C THR A 12 -30.62 -16.11 -26.87
N GLY A 13 -30.89 -15.02 -27.60
CA GLY A 13 -29.87 -14.07 -28.06
C GLY A 13 -29.65 -12.87 -27.14
N ARG A 14 -30.73 -12.33 -26.55
CA ARG A 14 -30.68 -11.05 -25.80
C ARG A 14 -30.03 -11.20 -24.43
N TRP A 15 -30.20 -12.34 -23.77
CA TRP A 15 -29.54 -12.66 -22.49
C TRP A 15 -28.01 -12.57 -22.59
N LYS A 16 -27.43 -13.05 -23.71
CA LYS A 16 -25.97 -13.01 -23.93
C LYS A 16 -25.46 -11.57 -24.08
N THR A 17 -26.20 -10.73 -24.80
CA THR A 17 -25.88 -9.30 -24.94
C THR A 17 -25.96 -8.58 -23.61
N TRP A 18 -26.99 -8.85 -22.79
CA TRP A 18 -27.12 -8.26 -21.45
C TRP A 18 -26.03 -8.74 -20.48
N ALA A 19 -25.65 -10.01 -20.54
CA ALA A 19 -24.54 -10.55 -19.75
C ALA A 19 -23.20 -9.88 -20.11
N LEU A 20 -22.95 -9.63 -21.40
CA LEU A 20 -21.77 -8.91 -21.87
C LEU A 20 -21.75 -7.46 -21.42
N VAL A 21 -22.89 -6.75 -21.52
CA VAL A 21 -23.00 -5.35 -21.05
C VAL A 21 -22.81 -5.27 -19.54
N ALA A 22 -23.38 -6.19 -18.77
CA ALA A 22 -23.22 -6.26 -17.32
C ALA A 22 -21.77 -6.55 -16.92
N SER A 23 -21.10 -7.49 -17.61
CA SER A 23 -19.68 -7.79 -17.38
C SER A 23 -18.80 -6.60 -17.71
N LEU A 24 -19.07 -5.90 -18.81
CA LEU A 24 -18.32 -4.71 -19.21
C LEU A 24 -18.52 -3.56 -18.20
N ALA A 25 -19.76 -3.32 -17.76
CA ALA A 25 -20.07 -2.31 -16.75
C ALA A 25 -19.41 -2.62 -15.41
N LEU A 26 -19.37 -3.88 -15.00
CA LEU A 26 -18.69 -4.31 -13.77
C LEU A 26 -17.17 -4.11 -13.87
N ASN A 27 -16.56 -4.44 -15.01
CA ASN A 27 -15.14 -4.19 -15.24
C ASN A 27 -14.81 -2.69 -15.21
N LEU A 28 -15.64 -1.84 -15.84
CA LEU A 28 -15.47 -0.39 -15.81
C LEU A 28 -15.71 0.20 -14.42
N PHE A 29 -16.64 -0.35 -13.66
CA PHE A 29 -16.90 0.05 -12.27
C PHE A 29 -15.71 -0.28 -11.37
N VAL A 30 -15.16 -1.49 -11.47
CA VAL A 30 -13.95 -1.88 -10.73
C VAL A 30 -12.76 -1.00 -11.14
N ALA A 31 -12.58 -0.73 -12.43
CA ALA A 31 -11.54 0.18 -12.91
C ALA A 31 -11.72 1.61 -12.37
N ALA A 32 -12.95 2.13 -12.32
CA ALA A 32 -13.26 3.45 -11.79
C ALA A 32 -13.08 3.53 -10.25
N VAL A 33 -13.39 2.46 -9.51
CA VAL A 33 -13.15 2.38 -8.06
C VAL A 33 -11.65 2.33 -7.77
N VAL A 34 -10.87 1.54 -8.51
CA VAL A 34 -9.41 1.47 -8.35
C VAL A 34 -8.75 2.78 -8.76
N ALA A 35 -9.12 3.35 -9.92
CA ALA A 35 -8.63 4.65 -10.35
C ALA A 35 -9.03 5.76 -9.35
N GLY A 36 -10.27 5.73 -8.86
CA GLY A 36 -10.77 6.65 -7.84
C GLY A 36 -10.04 6.51 -6.50
N ALA A 37 -9.67 5.30 -6.09
CA ALA A 37 -8.89 5.05 -4.88
C ALA A 37 -7.42 5.48 -5.02
N VAL A 38 -6.83 5.31 -6.20
CA VAL A 38 -5.48 5.81 -6.52
C VAL A 38 -5.47 7.34 -6.59
N LEU A 39 -6.53 7.95 -7.13
CA LEU A 39 -6.65 9.42 -7.26
C LEU A 39 -7.14 10.10 -5.96
N ARG A 40 -7.82 9.39 -5.05
CA ARG A 40 -8.22 9.87 -3.70
C ARG A 40 -7.09 9.81 -2.67
N HIS A 41 -5.89 10.24 -3.05
CA HIS A 41 -4.90 10.68 -2.07
C HIS A 41 -4.95 12.21 -1.91
N PRO A 42 -5.85 12.78 -1.08
CA PRO A 42 -5.61 14.11 -0.56
C PRO A 42 -4.70 13.95 0.66
N ARG A 43 -3.38 13.95 0.44
CA ARG A 43 -2.44 14.31 1.51
C ARG A 43 -1.39 15.27 0.97
N PRO A 44 -1.12 16.36 1.70
CA PRO A 44 -0.20 17.40 1.27
C PRO A 44 1.21 16.84 1.01
N PRO A 45 2.04 17.51 0.19
CA PRO A 45 3.23 16.93 -0.44
C PRO A 45 4.42 16.57 0.47
N HIS A 46 4.28 16.46 1.80
CA HIS A 46 5.45 16.46 2.69
C HIS A 46 5.58 15.29 3.68
N ASP A 47 4.54 14.50 3.98
CA ASP A 47 4.60 13.54 5.10
C ASP A 47 4.55 12.05 4.71
N GLY A 48 4.13 11.73 3.48
CA GLY A 48 3.93 10.34 3.03
C GLY A 48 5.23 9.57 2.83
N GLU A 49 6.26 10.21 2.28
CA GLU A 49 7.52 9.53 1.94
C GLU A 49 8.33 9.12 3.17
N VAL A 50 8.17 9.82 4.31
CA VAL A 50 8.86 9.46 5.56
C VAL A 50 8.14 8.32 6.30
N ARG A 51 6.82 8.22 6.14
CA ARG A 51 6.04 7.12 6.72
C ARG A 51 6.37 5.77 6.06
N ASP A 52 6.85 5.80 4.82
CA ASP A 52 7.28 4.63 4.03
C ASP A 52 8.71 4.13 4.34
N ILE A 53 9.48 4.81 5.21
CA ILE A 53 10.82 4.35 5.63
C ILE A 53 10.72 3.16 6.63
N GLY A 54 9.51 2.73 7.00
CA GLY A 54 9.29 1.41 7.62
C GLY A 54 9.46 1.32 9.14
N PHE A 55 9.61 2.45 9.85
CA PHE A 55 9.79 2.45 11.32
C PHE A 55 8.53 2.82 12.13
N GLY A 56 7.37 2.88 11.47
CA GLY A 56 6.07 2.99 12.12
C GLY A 56 5.99 4.11 13.17
N PRO A 57 5.52 3.83 14.41
CA PRO A 57 5.31 4.86 15.44
C PRO A 57 6.60 5.52 15.95
N TYR A 58 7.77 4.92 15.74
CA TYR A 58 9.05 5.44 16.24
C TYR A 58 9.54 6.66 15.45
N THR A 59 9.37 6.67 14.13
CA THR A 59 9.69 7.85 13.30
C THR A 59 8.66 8.98 13.45
N ALA A 60 7.43 8.66 13.86
CA ALA A 60 6.43 9.65 14.20
C ALA A 60 6.81 10.43 15.48
N ALA A 61 7.49 9.78 16.43
CA ALA A 61 7.94 10.39 17.69
C ALA A 61 9.18 11.28 17.53
N LEU A 62 9.93 11.17 16.42
CA LEU A 62 11.06 12.05 16.10
C LEU A 62 10.61 13.51 15.91
N SER A 63 11.55 14.44 16.08
CA SER A 63 11.29 15.85 15.73
C SER A 63 11.15 15.99 14.21
N SER A 64 10.57 17.09 13.73
CA SER A 64 10.54 17.37 12.29
C SER A 64 11.94 17.46 11.68
N GLU A 65 12.90 18.02 12.43
CA GLU A 65 14.29 18.11 12.04
C GLU A 65 14.95 16.72 11.95
N ASP A 66 14.85 15.91 13.01
CA ASP A 66 15.40 14.55 13.03
C ASP A 66 14.81 13.66 11.95
N ARG A 67 13.50 13.82 11.69
CA ARG A 67 12.78 13.10 10.65
C ARG A 67 13.29 13.49 9.27
N THR A 68 13.54 14.77 9.04
CA THR A 68 14.10 15.29 7.79
C THR A 68 15.53 14.78 7.59
N ALA A 69 16.36 14.85 8.62
CA ALA A 69 17.72 14.33 8.58
C ALA A 69 17.77 12.82 8.28
N LEU A 70 16.89 12.02 8.91
CA LEU A 70 16.80 10.58 8.66
C LEU A 70 16.33 10.28 7.22
N ARG A 71 15.37 11.05 6.70
CA ARG A 71 14.92 10.95 5.31
C ARG A 71 16.06 11.25 4.35
N ASP A 72 16.77 12.34 4.56
CA ASP A 72 17.84 12.77 3.66
C ASP A 72 19.01 11.77 3.68
N ALA A 73 19.33 11.21 4.86
CA ALA A 73 20.29 10.11 4.98
C ALA A 73 19.83 8.84 4.24
N PHE A 74 18.53 8.51 4.31
CA PHE A 74 17.96 7.38 3.57
C PHE A 74 18.04 7.59 2.05
N LEU A 75 17.67 8.78 1.57
CA LEU A 75 17.75 9.13 0.15
C LEU A 75 19.20 9.15 -0.36
N ALA A 76 20.14 9.63 0.45
CA ALA A 76 21.56 9.61 0.12
C ALA A 76 22.12 8.17 0.07
N ALA A 77 21.69 7.30 0.98
CA ALA A 77 22.10 5.90 1.02
C ALA A 77 21.42 5.02 -0.05
N ALA A 78 20.31 5.48 -0.62
CA ALA A 78 19.53 4.78 -1.65
C ALA A 78 19.32 5.67 -2.91
N PRO A 79 20.39 5.98 -3.66
CA PRO A 79 20.30 6.86 -4.84
C PRO A 79 19.35 6.31 -5.92
N ASP A 80 19.16 4.99 -5.98
CA ASP A 80 18.31 4.31 -6.96
C ASP A 80 16.82 4.30 -6.58
N PHE A 81 16.40 5.15 -5.65
CA PHE A 81 15.00 5.20 -5.18
C PHE A 81 13.99 5.36 -6.34
N ARG A 82 14.36 6.14 -7.37
CA ARG A 82 13.53 6.33 -8.58
C ARG A 82 13.39 5.05 -9.40
N GLU A 83 14.47 4.29 -9.54
CA GLU A 83 14.47 3.00 -10.25
C GLU A 83 13.68 1.96 -9.46
N LYS A 84 13.89 1.88 -8.14
CA LYS A 84 13.11 1.03 -7.24
C LYS A 84 11.61 1.34 -7.26
N ARG A 85 11.22 2.61 -7.41
CA ARG A 85 9.81 3.01 -7.61
C ARG A 85 9.25 2.53 -8.95
N ARG A 86 10.07 2.48 -10.02
CA ARG A 86 9.68 1.90 -11.30
C ARG A 86 9.54 0.38 -11.21
N GLU A 87 10.48 -0.31 -10.56
CA GLU A 87 10.42 -1.75 -10.32
C GLU A 87 9.17 -2.16 -9.54
N MET A 88 8.84 -1.43 -8.47
CA MET A 88 7.63 -1.69 -7.67
C MET A 88 6.34 -1.59 -8.50
N ARG A 89 6.25 -0.59 -9.39
CA ARG A 89 5.11 -0.46 -10.31
C ARG A 89 5.07 -1.63 -11.30
N ALA A 90 6.22 -2.03 -11.83
CA ALA A 90 6.32 -3.18 -12.71
C ALA A 90 5.91 -4.49 -12.00
N ASP A 91 6.25 -4.66 -10.71
CA ASP A 91 5.82 -5.81 -9.91
C ASP A 91 4.30 -5.87 -9.74
N VAL A 92 3.63 -4.74 -9.52
CA VAL A 92 2.16 -4.69 -9.48
C VAL A 92 1.56 -5.13 -10.81
N THR A 93 2.11 -4.66 -11.93
CA THR A 93 1.66 -5.09 -13.26
C THR A 93 1.92 -6.58 -13.50
N ARG A 94 3.09 -7.09 -13.09
CA ARG A 94 3.43 -8.52 -13.20
C ARG A 94 2.51 -9.41 -12.38
N LEU A 95 2.21 -9.02 -11.13
CA LEU A 95 1.30 -9.75 -10.27
C LEU A 95 -0.11 -9.78 -10.89
N ALA A 96 -0.60 -8.63 -11.36
CA ALA A 96 -1.91 -8.54 -12.00
C ALA A 96 -1.99 -9.33 -13.31
N ALA A 97 -0.88 -9.48 -14.04
CA ALA A 97 -0.82 -10.33 -15.23
C ALA A 97 -0.81 -11.82 -14.86
N SER A 98 -0.01 -12.20 -13.87
CA SER A 98 0.07 -13.58 -13.38
C SER A 98 -1.27 -14.08 -12.83
N LEU A 99 -2.03 -13.24 -12.13
CA LEU A 99 -3.36 -13.61 -11.63
C LEU A 99 -4.44 -13.75 -12.72
N ARG A 100 -4.18 -13.25 -13.94
CA ARG A 100 -5.10 -13.37 -15.09
C ARG A 100 -4.71 -14.49 -16.05
N SER A 101 -3.58 -15.17 -15.83
CA SER A 101 -3.14 -16.23 -16.73
C SER A 101 -3.99 -17.48 -16.56
N GLU A 102 -4.34 -18.11 -17.68
CA GLU A 102 -4.98 -19.42 -17.71
C GLU A 102 -4.13 -20.38 -18.57
N PRO A 103 -3.54 -21.43 -17.96
CA PRO A 103 -3.63 -21.80 -16.55
C PRO A 103 -2.89 -20.82 -15.61
N TRP A 104 -3.33 -20.77 -14.35
CA TRP A 104 -2.65 -19.95 -13.33
C TRP A 104 -1.31 -20.58 -12.93
N ASP A 105 -0.25 -19.77 -12.92
CA ASP A 105 1.08 -20.16 -12.46
C ASP A 105 1.33 -19.64 -11.02
N ALA A 106 1.12 -20.52 -10.05
CA ALA A 106 1.36 -20.22 -8.64
C ALA A 106 2.83 -19.93 -8.33
N ALA A 107 3.77 -20.61 -8.99
CA ALA A 107 5.21 -20.44 -8.76
C ALA A 107 5.69 -19.07 -9.26
N ALA A 108 5.17 -18.61 -10.41
CA ALA A 108 5.44 -17.26 -10.90
C ALA A 108 4.88 -16.18 -9.96
N THR A 109 3.69 -16.40 -9.38
CA THR A 109 3.10 -15.50 -8.39
C THR A 109 3.95 -15.43 -7.13
N GLU A 110 4.37 -16.58 -6.58
CA GLU A 110 5.23 -16.68 -5.40
C GLU A 110 6.56 -15.95 -5.63
N ALA A 111 7.20 -16.14 -6.78
CA ALA A 111 8.45 -15.46 -7.11
C ALA A 111 8.31 -13.92 -7.16
N ILE A 112 7.15 -13.39 -7.57
CA ILE A 112 6.89 -11.94 -7.54
C ILE A 112 6.80 -11.45 -6.09
N LEU A 113 6.02 -12.14 -5.25
CA LEU A 113 5.83 -11.78 -3.84
C LEU A 113 7.13 -11.92 -3.03
N ALA A 114 7.92 -12.96 -3.27
CA ALA A 114 9.20 -13.20 -2.61
C ALA A 114 10.20 -12.06 -2.89
N ARG A 115 10.26 -11.56 -4.13
CA ARG A 115 11.09 -10.39 -4.48
C ARG A 115 10.65 -9.14 -3.73
N GLN A 116 9.34 -8.88 -3.66
CA GLN A 116 8.82 -7.74 -2.90
C GLN A 116 9.18 -7.83 -1.40
N GLY A 117 9.10 -9.02 -0.82
CA GLY A 117 9.50 -9.28 0.56
C GLY A 117 10.98 -9.03 0.82
N ALA A 118 11.87 -9.50 -0.06
CA ALA A 118 13.31 -9.27 0.03
C ALA A 118 13.66 -7.77 -0.05
N ASP A 119 13.03 -7.04 -0.98
CA ASP A 119 13.21 -5.60 -1.13
C ASP A 119 12.75 -4.84 0.12
N LEU A 120 11.62 -5.22 0.72
CA LEU A 120 11.14 -4.63 1.97
C LEU A 120 12.10 -4.91 3.13
N ALA A 121 12.59 -6.15 3.25
CA ALA A 121 13.54 -6.53 4.30
C ALA A 121 14.84 -5.71 4.21
N SER A 122 15.37 -5.52 3.00
CA SER A 122 16.56 -4.68 2.78
C SER A 122 16.35 -3.22 3.17
N ARG A 123 15.16 -2.66 2.89
CA ARG A 123 14.83 -1.27 3.27
C ARG A 123 14.70 -1.11 4.79
N LEU A 124 14.07 -2.08 5.45
CA LEU A 124 13.96 -2.10 6.91
C LEU A 124 15.34 -2.18 7.57
N ASP A 125 16.24 -3.02 7.06
CA ASP A 125 17.61 -3.09 7.56
C ASP A 125 18.36 -1.77 7.41
N LEU A 126 18.28 -1.14 6.23
CA LEU A 126 18.89 0.17 5.98
C LEU A 126 18.35 1.23 6.94
N GLY A 127 17.03 1.33 7.07
CA GLY A 127 16.43 2.29 8.00
C GLY A 127 16.82 2.02 9.45
N ARG A 128 16.99 0.75 9.86
CA ARG A 128 17.46 0.39 11.20
C ARG A 128 18.86 0.96 11.46
N ARG A 129 19.77 0.74 10.52
CA ARG A 129 21.15 1.20 10.62
C ARG A 129 21.21 2.73 10.71
N LEU A 130 20.51 3.43 9.83
CA LEU A 130 20.46 4.90 9.82
C LEU A 130 19.80 5.47 11.09
N PHE A 131 18.79 4.79 11.61
CA PHE A 131 18.15 5.21 12.86
C PHE A 131 19.11 5.10 14.05
N ILE A 132 19.83 3.99 14.16
CA ILE A 132 20.87 3.82 15.20
C ILE A 132 21.97 4.88 15.05
N GLU A 133 22.44 5.14 13.84
CA GLU A 133 23.43 6.18 13.56
C GLU A 133 22.95 7.56 14.03
N ARG A 134 21.68 7.90 13.75
CA ARG A 134 21.09 9.15 14.23
C ARG A 134 21.04 9.21 15.76
N LEU A 135 20.63 8.14 16.42
CA LEU A 135 20.60 8.07 17.89
C LEU A 135 22.01 8.21 18.50
N SER A 136 23.03 7.66 17.84
CA SER A 136 24.43 7.78 18.26
C SER A 136 24.95 9.21 18.15
N ALA A 137 24.50 9.97 17.14
CA ALA A 137 24.85 11.39 16.95
C ALA A 137 24.09 12.35 17.90
N MET A 138 23.04 11.90 18.58
CA MET A 138 22.27 12.73 19.52
C MET A 138 23.01 12.92 20.85
N THR A 139 22.77 14.07 21.49
CA THR A 139 23.16 14.28 22.89
C THR A 139 22.31 13.42 23.83
N PRO A 140 22.77 13.15 25.06
CA PRO A 140 21.96 12.45 26.06
C PRO A 140 20.59 13.10 26.30
N GLU A 141 20.52 14.44 26.32
CA GLU A 141 19.29 15.22 26.52
C GLU A 141 18.32 15.03 25.36
N ALA A 142 18.82 15.08 24.13
CA ALA A 142 18.01 14.84 22.93
C ALA A 142 17.43 13.43 22.90
N ARG A 143 18.20 12.41 23.30
CA ARG A 143 17.69 11.03 23.44
C ARG A 143 16.62 10.91 24.52
N ARG A 144 16.75 11.58 25.66
CA ARG A 144 15.71 11.61 26.70
C ARG A 144 14.40 12.24 26.20
N ALA A 145 14.50 13.39 25.54
CA ALA A 145 13.33 14.04 24.94
C ALA A 145 12.67 13.18 23.84
N LEU A 146 13.45 12.38 23.11
CA LEU A 146 12.90 11.39 22.18
C LEU A 146 12.14 10.27 22.92
N ALA A 147 12.69 9.72 24.00
CA ALA A 147 12.03 8.70 24.80
C ALA A 147 10.68 9.18 25.36
N GLU A 148 10.63 10.38 25.93
CA GLU A 148 9.38 10.98 26.44
C GLU A 148 8.31 11.11 25.35
N ARG A 149 8.70 11.48 24.11
CA ARG A 149 7.77 11.55 22.98
C ARG A 149 7.27 10.18 22.55
N ILE A 150 8.12 9.15 22.59
CA ILE A 150 7.71 7.77 22.29
C ILE A 150 6.69 7.29 23.31
N GLU A 151 6.93 7.49 24.60
CA GLU A 151 6.02 7.11 25.68
C GLU A 151 4.67 7.86 25.58
N LYS A 152 4.72 9.16 25.28
CA LYS A 152 3.53 9.97 25.05
C LYS A 152 2.73 9.54 23.81
N ALA A 153 3.41 9.09 22.76
CA ALA A 153 2.75 8.57 21.56
C ALA A 153 2.10 7.20 21.84
N ALA A 154 2.79 6.32 22.59
CA ALA A 154 2.26 5.01 22.98
C ALA A 154 0.98 5.15 23.81
N THR A 155 1.01 5.99 24.84
CA THR A 155 -0.15 6.25 25.71
C THR A 155 -1.36 6.80 24.96
N ARG A 156 -1.17 7.66 23.96
CA ARG A 156 -2.26 8.16 23.09
C ARG A 156 -2.83 7.08 22.17
N GLY A 157 -1.99 6.24 21.57
CA GLY A 157 -2.44 5.14 20.71
C GLY A 157 -3.26 4.07 21.44
N PHE A 158 -3.07 3.91 22.76
CA PHE A 158 -3.89 3.03 23.58
C PHE A 158 -5.27 3.60 23.94
N HIS A 159 -5.46 4.93 23.89
CA HIS A 159 -6.73 5.58 24.25
C HIS A 159 -7.74 5.63 23.09
N ASP A 160 -7.28 5.67 21.83
CA ASP A 160 -8.15 5.74 20.65
C ASP A 160 -8.77 4.37 20.25
N GLY A 161 -8.51 3.31 21.01
CA GLY A 161 -9.06 1.96 20.80
C GLY A 161 -10.31 1.61 21.62
N ARG A 162 -10.82 2.53 22.44
CA ARG A 162 -12.05 2.32 23.24
C ARG A 162 -13.00 3.51 23.06
N GLY A 163 -13.64 3.60 21.90
CA GLY A 163 -14.83 4.43 21.76
C GLY A 163 -15.89 3.96 22.75
N PRO A 164 -16.58 4.86 23.49
CA PRO A 164 -17.73 4.46 24.28
C PRO A 164 -18.80 3.99 23.31
N GLY A 165 -19.17 2.72 23.42
CA GLY A 165 -20.41 2.24 22.82
C GLY A 165 -21.57 3.00 23.43
N ASN A 166 -22.29 3.73 22.59
CA ASN A 166 -23.70 4.08 22.77
C ASN A 166 -24.34 4.19 21.39
#